data_AF-A0A852NB87-F1
#
_entry.id   AF-A0A852NB87-F1
#
_cell.length_a   1.000
_cell.length_b   1.000
_cell.length_c   1.000
_cell.angle_alpha   90.00
_cell.angle_beta   90.00
_cell.angle_gamma   90.00
#
_symmetry.space_group_name_H-M   'P 1'
#
loop_
_entity.id
_entity.type
_entity.pdbx_description
1 polymer ?
#
loop_
_entity_poly.entity_id
_entity_poly.type
_entity_poly.pdbx_seq_one_letter_code
_entity_poly.pdbx_strand_id
1 'polypeptide(L)'
;IFRETLRKRGVWVITGLGKYFQKIDKNRNGFLSQAALKEALKVFHLEMPEGDFESLWLILDDSKSDEVDYGEFIHAIFGEMDEYRKAFGRKAYMKLDFNKTGSVPMVDVRKSYCAK
;
A
#
# COMPACT_ATOMS: atom_id res chain seq x y z
N ILE A 1 0.30 -3.41 -20.05
CA ILE A 1 1.75 -3.20 -19.78
C ILE A 1 1.97 -2.84 -18.31
N PHE A 2 1.45 -1.72 -17.80
CA PHE A 2 1.61 -1.28 -16.41
C PHE A 2 1.36 -2.36 -15.34
N ARG A 3 0.18 -2.99 -15.34
CA ARG A 3 -0.16 -4.11 -14.44
C ARG A 3 0.76 -5.32 -14.58
N GLU A 4 1.27 -5.59 -15.78
CA GLU A 4 2.16 -6.74 -16.02
C GLU A 4 3.57 -6.49 -15.47
N THR A 5 4.09 -5.27 -15.61
CA THR A 5 5.36 -4.84 -15.02
C THR A 5 5.31 -4.93 -13.50
N LEU A 6 4.19 -4.50 -12.91
CA LEU A 6 3.94 -4.58 -11.48
C LEU A 6 3.84 -6.04 -11.00
N ARG A 7 3.16 -6.89 -11.75
CA ARG A 7 3.08 -8.33 -11.43
C ARG A 7 4.44 -9.02 -11.49
N LYS A 8 5.30 -8.64 -12.45
CA LYS A 8 6.66 -9.19 -12.59
C LYS A 8 7.61 -8.71 -11.50
N ARG A 9 7.54 -7.44 -11.10
CA ARG A 9 8.40 -6.86 -10.06
C ARG A 9 7.92 -7.17 -8.63
N GLY A 10 6.64 -7.54 -8.48
CA GLY A 10 6.11 -8.19 -7.29
C GLY A 10 6.19 -7.34 -6.01
N VAL A 11 6.45 -8.00 -4.88
CA VAL A 11 6.38 -7.46 -3.51
C VAL A 11 7.37 -6.31 -3.26
N TRP A 12 8.49 -6.26 -3.98
CA TRP A 12 9.50 -5.21 -3.79
C TRP A 12 8.97 -3.84 -4.18
N VAL A 13 8.28 -3.72 -5.32
CA VAL A 13 7.68 -2.44 -5.75
C VAL A 13 6.58 -2.02 -4.80
N ILE A 14 5.79 -2.96 -4.28
CA ILE A 14 4.70 -2.67 -3.33
C ILE A 14 5.25 -2.09 -2.04
N THR A 15 6.19 -2.80 -1.42
CA THR A 15 6.78 -2.39 -0.15
C THR A 15 7.61 -1.11 -0.32
N GLY A 16 8.23 -0.93 -1.48
CA GLY A 16 8.93 0.29 -1.86
C GLY A 16 7.98 1.49 -2.01
N LEU A 17 6.94 1.37 -2.84
CA LEU A 17 5.96 2.44 -3.07
C LEU A 17 5.27 2.83 -1.76
N GLY A 18 4.81 1.85 -0.96
CA GLY A 18 4.17 2.14 0.33
C GLY A 18 5.08 2.92 1.28
N LYS A 19 6.36 2.54 1.39
CA LYS A 19 7.34 3.29 2.20
C LYS A 19 7.62 4.69 1.63
N TYR A 20 7.67 4.81 0.31
CA TYR A 20 7.91 6.09 -0.34
C TYR A 20 6.73 7.04 -0.15
N PHE A 21 5.49 6.55 -0.27
CA PHE A 21 4.28 7.31 0.04
C PHE A 21 4.25 7.78 1.49
N GLN A 22 4.54 6.89 2.45
CA GLN A 22 4.66 7.28 3.87
C GLN A 22 5.74 8.33 4.13
N LYS A 23 6.78 8.39 3.28
CA LYS A 23 7.84 9.40 3.40
C LYS A 23 7.40 10.77 2.85
N ILE A 24 6.57 10.77 1.80
CA ILE A 24 6.03 11.99 1.20
C ILE A 24 4.86 12.55 2.03
N ASP A 25 4.00 11.66 2.54
CA ASP A 25 2.85 11.94 3.39
C ASP A 25 3.29 12.36 4.81
N LYS A 26 3.77 13.61 4.92
CA LYS A 26 4.27 14.18 6.19
C LYS A 26 3.18 14.37 7.23
N ASN A 27 1.97 14.68 6.79
CA ASN A 27 0.79 14.88 7.63
C ASN A 27 0.09 13.57 8.00
N ARG A 28 0.49 12.44 7.39
CA ARG A 28 -0.09 11.10 7.60
C ARG A 28 -1.60 11.08 7.36
N ASN A 29 -2.04 11.86 6.37
CA ASN A 29 -3.46 11.94 6.03
C ASN A 29 -3.89 10.82 5.08
N GLY A 30 -2.96 10.08 4.47
CA GLY A 30 -3.29 9.02 3.52
C GLY A 30 -3.44 9.50 2.07
N PHE A 31 -3.21 10.78 1.79
CA PHE A 31 -3.48 11.39 0.49
C PHE A 31 -2.21 11.85 -0.22
N LEU A 32 -2.20 11.78 -1.55
CA LEU A 32 -1.14 12.30 -2.40
C LEU A 32 -1.69 13.20 -3.50
N SER A 33 -0.95 14.25 -3.81
CA SER A 33 -1.23 15.07 -4.98
C SER A 33 -0.79 14.37 -6.28
N GLN A 34 -1.33 14.85 -7.40
CA GLN A 34 -0.97 14.36 -8.73
C GLN A 34 0.55 14.39 -9.00
N ALA A 35 1.22 15.47 -8.58
CA ALA A 35 2.67 15.62 -8.73
C ALA A 35 3.44 14.58 -7.91
N ALA A 36 3.02 14.32 -6.67
CA ALA A 36 3.65 13.34 -5.80
C ALA A 36 3.49 11.91 -6.33
N LEU A 37 2.29 11.56 -6.84
CA LEU A 37 2.06 10.26 -7.46
C LEU A 37 2.93 10.08 -8.71
N LYS A 38 3.03 11.11 -9.55
CA LYS A 38 3.85 11.08 -10.77
C LYS A 38 5.34 10.93 -10.46
N GLU A 39 5.84 11.63 -9.44
CA GLU A 39 7.22 11.48 -8.97
C GLU A 39 7.48 10.05 -8.46
N ALA A 40 6.54 9.48 -7.69
CA ALA A 40 6.66 8.10 -7.22
C ALA A 40 6.74 7.10 -8.39
N LEU A 41 5.86 7.21 -9.38
CA LEU A 41 5.90 6.32 -10.54
C LEU A 41 7.24 6.42 -11.28
N LYS A 42 7.82 7.62 -11.36
CA LYS A 42 9.15 7.86 -11.95
C LYS A 42 10.25 7.15 -11.17
N VAL A 43 10.29 7.32 -9.84
CA VAL A 43 11.30 6.70 -8.96
C VAL A 43 11.29 5.18 -9.03
N PHE A 44 10.11 4.57 -9.19
CA PHE A 44 9.97 3.11 -9.29
C PHE A 44 10.06 2.59 -10.74
N HIS A 45 10.44 3.43 -11.70
CA HIS A 45 10.54 3.09 -13.12
C HIS A 45 9.23 2.49 -13.67
N LEU A 46 8.12 3.12 -13.31
CA LEU A 46 6.75 2.82 -13.75
C LEU A 46 6.18 3.96 -14.60
N GLU A 47 7.06 4.69 -15.28
CA GLU A 47 6.67 5.78 -16.17
C GLU A 47 5.69 5.29 -17.23
N MET A 48 4.69 6.13 -17.50
CA MET A 48 3.67 5.90 -18.51
C MET A 48 3.48 7.19 -19.32
N PRO A 49 2.96 7.10 -20.55
CA PRO A 49 2.62 8.28 -21.35
C PRO A 49 1.69 9.22 -20.59
N GLU A 50 1.82 10.53 -20.82
CA GLU A 50 1.05 11.55 -20.11
C GLU A 50 -0.46 11.32 -20.21
N GLY A 51 -0.97 11.01 -21.41
CA GLY A 51 -2.40 10.74 -21.62
C GLY A 51 -2.91 9.50 -20.88
N ASP A 52 -2.08 8.47 -20.70
CA ASP A 52 -2.43 7.29 -19.90
C ASP A 52 -2.47 7.65 -18.41
N PHE A 53 -1.56 8.52 -17.96
CA PHE A 53 -1.51 8.98 -16.58
C PHE A 53 -2.71 9.88 -16.24
N GLU A 54 -3.09 10.80 -17.13
CA GLU A 54 -4.29 11.63 -16.96
C GLU A 54 -5.56 10.78 -16.88
N SER A 55 -5.65 9.75 -17.73
CA SER A 55 -6.77 8.81 -17.69
C SER A 55 -6.79 8.01 -16.39
N LEU A 56 -5.62 7.59 -15.89
CA LEU A 56 -5.48 6.93 -14.59
C LEU A 56 -5.87 7.87 -13.44
N TRP A 57 -5.43 9.13 -13.50
CA TRP A 57 -5.74 10.15 -12.50
C TRP A 57 -7.25 10.40 -12.40
N LEU A 58 -7.94 10.52 -13.54
CA LEU A 58 -9.38 10.72 -13.58
C LEU A 58 -10.18 9.57 -12.94
N ILE A 59 -9.66 8.34 -13.00
CA ILE A 59 -10.27 7.18 -12.35
C ILE A 59 -10.03 7.19 -10.85
N LEU A 60 -8.89 7.73 -10.41
CA LEU A 60 -8.46 7.72 -9.02
C LEU A 60 -9.03 8.90 -8.22
N ASP A 61 -9.20 10.06 -8.85
CA ASP A 61 -9.75 11.28 -8.26
C ASP A 61 -11.25 11.44 -8.60
N ASP A 62 -12.07 10.46 -8.20
CA ASP A 62 -13.53 10.49 -8.43
C ASP A 62 -14.19 11.68 -7.72
N SER A 63 -13.63 12.11 -6.59
CA SER A 63 -14.11 13.26 -5.80
C SER A 63 -13.66 14.62 -6.33
N LYS A 64 -12.79 14.69 -7.34
CA LYS A 64 -12.16 15.95 -7.81
C LYS A 64 -11.53 16.74 -6.67
N SER A 65 -10.91 16.04 -5.74
CA SER A 65 -10.22 16.60 -4.59
C SER A 65 -8.80 17.06 -4.91
N ASP A 66 -8.31 16.82 -6.14
CA ASP A 66 -6.91 16.98 -6.54
C ASP A 66 -5.92 16.17 -5.67
N GLU A 67 -6.47 15.20 -4.92
CA GLU A 67 -5.78 14.32 -4.00
C GLU A 67 -6.32 12.89 -4.16
N VAL A 68 -5.43 11.90 -4.10
CA VAL A 68 -5.76 10.47 -4.18
C VAL A 68 -5.39 9.75 -2.89
N ASP A 69 -6.27 8.86 -2.42
CA ASP A 69 -5.92 7.90 -1.37
C ASP A 69 -4.94 6.86 -1.94
N TYR A 70 -3.70 6.88 -1.47
CA TYR A 70 -2.68 5.96 -1.96
C TYR A 70 -2.87 4.53 -1.46
N GLY A 71 -3.61 4.33 -0.37
CA GLY A 71 -4.03 3.02 0.10
C GLY A 71 -5.00 2.37 -0.88
N GLU A 72 -6.02 3.13 -1.32
CA GLU A 72 -6.95 2.69 -2.35
C GLU A 72 -6.25 2.46 -3.69
N PHE A 73 -5.34 3.34 -4.09
CA PHE A 73 -4.53 3.17 -5.30
C PHE A 73 -3.76 1.85 -5.31
N ILE A 74 -3.03 1.56 -4.22
CA ILE A 74 -2.30 0.30 -4.05
C ILE A 74 -3.29 -0.88 -4.07
N HIS A 75 -4.43 -0.75 -3.40
CA HIS A 75 -5.44 -1.80 -3.40
C HIS A 75 -6.02 -2.08 -4.81
N ALA A 76 -6.35 -1.04 -5.59
CA ALA A 76 -6.91 -1.16 -6.93
C ALA A 76 -5.93 -1.78 -7.95
N ILE A 77 -4.63 -1.55 -7.74
CA ILE A 77 -3.58 -2.11 -8.59
C ILE A 77 -3.36 -3.59 -8.31
N PHE A 78 -3.24 -3.96 -7.03
CA PHE A 78 -2.79 -5.30 -6.62
C PHE A 78 -3.93 -6.25 -6.28
N GLY A 79 -5.12 -5.70 -6.03
CA GLY A 79 -6.32 -6.45 -5.67
C GLY A 79 -6.25 -7.05 -4.26
N GLU A 80 -7.20 -7.92 -3.98
CA GLU A 80 -7.22 -8.63 -2.71
C GLU A 80 -6.07 -9.61 -2.57
N MET A 81 -5.55 -9.70 -1.34
CA MET A 81 -4.59 -10.72 -0.98
C MET A 81 -5.24 -12.11 -1.07
N ASP A 82 -4.53 -13.07 -1.65
CA ASP A 82 -4.98 -14.46 -1.75
C ASP A 82 -5.31 -15.08 -0.37
N GLU A 83 -6.32 -15.96 -0.32
CA GLU A 83 -6.79 -16.56 0.94
C GLU A 83 -5.72 -17.37 1.66
N TYR A 84 -4.80 -18.01 0.94
CA TYR A 84 -3.65 -18.67 1.56
C TYR A 84 -2.82 -17.67 2.35
N ARG A 85 -2.48 -16.52 1.75
CA ARG A 85 -1.69 -15.46 2.41
C ARG A 85 -2.47 -14.81 3.57
N LYS A 86 -3.78 -14.57 3.38
CA LYS A 86 -4.65 -14.09 4.46
C LYS A 86 -4.69 -15.06 5.63
N ALA A 87 -4.73 -16.37 5.37
CA ALA A 87 -4.72 -17.38 6.43
C ALA A 87 -3.44 -17.33 7.27
N PHE A 88 -2.27 -17.10 6.66
CA PHE A 88 -1.02 -16.90 7.41
C PHE A 88 -1.07 -15.64 8.30
N GLY A 89 -1.56 -14.53 7.76
CA GLY A 89 -1.74 -13.29 8.52
C GLY A 89 -2.68 -13.48 9.72
N ARG A 90 -3.84 -14.11 9.50
CA ARG A 90 -4.79 -14.46 10.55
C ARG A 90 -4.17 -15.37 11.61
N LYS A 91 -3.41 -16.39 11.20
CA LYS A 91 -2.73 -17.31 12.14
C LYS A 91 -1.69 -16.58 13.00
N ALA A 92 -0.90 -15.68 12.42
CA ALA A 92 0.05 -14.86 13.17
C ALA A 92 -0.67 -13.92 14.14
N TYR A 93 -1.74 -13.26 13.68
CA TYR A 93 -2.57 -12.38 14.49
C TYR A 93 -3.17 -13.11 15.69
N MET A 94 -3.78 -14.29 15.48
CA MET A 94 -4.34 -15.12 16.55
C MET A 94 -3.31 -15.56 17.60
N LYS A 95 -2.03 -15.67 17.21
CA LYS A 95 -0.94 -15.98 18.14
C LYS A 95 -0.54 -14.76 18.99
N LEU A 96 -0.66 -13.56 18.43
CA LEU A 96 -0.35 -12.30 19.13
C LEU A 96 -1.51 -11.82 20.01
N ASP A 97 -2.75 -11.96 19.53
CA ASP A 97 -4.00 -11.63 20.25
C ASP A 97 -4.47 -12.82 21.10
N PHE A 98 -3.62 -13.28 22.02
CA PHE A 98 -3.91 -14.45 22.87
C PHE A 98 -5.09 -14.21 23.83
N ASN A 99 -5.34 -12.94 24.18
CA ASN A 99 -6.46 -12.50 25.01
C ASN A 99 -7.76 -12.30 24.23
N LYS A 100 -7.74 -12.46 22.89
CA LYS A 100 -8.88 -12.29 21.99
C LYS A 100 -9.59 -10.95 22.18
N THR A 101 -8.82 -9.91 22.41
CA THR A 101 -9.36 -8.55 22.59
C THR A 101 -9.73 -7.91 21.26
N GLY A 102 -9.32 -8.50 20.13
CA GLY A 102 -9.49 -7.89 18.82
C GLY A 102 -8.50 -6.76 18.56
N SER A 103 -7.50 -6.60 19.42
CA SER A 103 -6.41 -5.64 19.26
C SER A 103 -5.10 -6.24 19.75
N VAL A 104 -3.97 -5.85 19.15
CA VAL A 104 -2.65 -6.30 19.60
C VAL A 104 -1.88 -5.10 20.14
N PRO A 105 -2.00 -4.77 21.43
CA PRO A 105 -1.19 -3.72 22.04
C PRO A 105 0.29 -4.15 22.09
N MET A 106 1.19 -3.18 22.11
CA MET A 106 2.64 -3.43 22.16
C MET A 106 3.08 -4.34 23.32
N VAL A 107 2.31 -4.37 24.40
CA VAL A 107 2.58 -5.23 25.57
C VAL A 107 2.43 -6.71 25.23
N ASP A 108 1.46 -7.05 24.39
CA ASP A 108 1.15 -8.43 24.00
C ASP A 108 2.15 -8.92 22.95
N VAL A 109 2.60 -8.03 22.07
CA VAL A 109 3.74 -8.28 21.17
C VAL A 109 4.99 -8.64 21.96
N ARG A 110 5.35 -7.85 22.99
CA ARG A 110 6.55 -8.10 23.81
C ARG A 110 6.50 -9.42 24.57
N LYS A 111 5.31 -9.86 25.02
CA LYS A 111 5.14 -11.14 25.71
C LYS A 111 5.25 -12.33 24.76
N SER A 112 4.75 -12.16 23.53
CA SER A 112 4.63 -13.25 22.55
C SER A 112 5.83 -13.33 21.59
N TYR A 113 6.64 -12.28 21.52
CA TYR A 113 7.77 -12.15 20.60
C TYR A 113 9.02 -11.67 21.34
N CYS A 114 10.03 -12.54 21.41
CA CYS A 114 11.35 -12.20 21.94
C CYS A 114 12.31 -12.05 20.75
N ALA A 115 12.60 -10.80 20.37
CA ALA A 115 13.65 -10.50 19.39
C ALA A 115 15.01 -10.66 20.09
N LYS A 116 15.80 -11.64 19.68
CA LYS A 116 17.24 -11.68 20.00
C LYS A 116 17.98 -10.69 19.13
#